data_AF-D9W6W3-F1
#
_entry.id   AF-D9W6W3-F1
#
_cell.length_a   1.000
_cell.length_b   1.000
_cell.length_c   1.000
_cell.angle_alpha   90.00
_cell.angle_beta   90.00
_cell.angle_gamma   90.00
#
_symmetry.space_group_name_H-M   'P 1'
#
loop_
_entity.id
_entity.type
_entity.pdbx_description
1 polymer ?
#
loop_
_entity_poly.entity_id
_entity_poly.type
_entity_poly.pdbx_seq_one_letter_code
_entity_poly.pdbx_strand_id
1 'polypeptide(L)'
;KPATMAQALGRALRDAMAADPAVHVLGEDVGTLGGVFRITSGLAEEFGDDRCTDTPLAEAGILGTAVGMAMYGLRPVVEMQFDAFAYPSFEQLVSHVSRMRNRTRGAVPLPLTVRVPYGGGIGGVEHHSDSSEAYYMATPGLHVVAPATVADAYGLLRAAIASDDPVVFLEPKRLYWSKADWDADHPAEVPPIGRAVVHPGAGGGRSATLISYGPFVPVCLEACRGGAGRGLAPGGRGPALARPLRRRDRMRLRAPDRAGGRRPRGRRFRRPRRRDRRPRHRAVLPPPGGAGAAGRRVRHPVSAADAGAAPSARRGPGAGCRRPAPVGVGVDRGERGL
;
A
#
# COMPACT_ATOMS: atom_id res chain seq x y z
N LYS A 1 28.03 -3.80 5.80
CA LYS A 1 28.20 -4.25 4.38
C LYS A 1 27.15 -3.51 3.56
N PRO A 2 27.45 -3.08 2.32
CA PRO A 2 26.44 -2.43 1.48
C PRO A 2 25.29 -3.39 1.20
N ALA A 3 24.05 -2.90 1.35
CA ALA A 3 22.83 -3.65 1.08
C ALA A 3 22.16 -3.13 -0.19
N THR A 4 21.46 -4.01 -0.91
CA THR A 4 20.65 -3.62 -2.06
C THR A 4 19.27 -3.15 -1.64
N MET A 5 18.59 -2.39 -2.50
CA MET A 5 17.17 -2.06 -2.30
C MET A 5 16.31 -3.32 -2.17
N ALA A 6 16.57 -4.35 -2.99
CA ALA A 6 15.90 -5.63 -2.90
C ALA A 6 16.06 -6.31 -1.52
N GLN A 7 17.28 -6.29 -0.96
CA GLN A 7 17.53 -6.81 0.39
C GLN A 7 16.79 -6.01 1.47
N ALA A 8 16.71 -4.68 1.33
CA ALA A 8 15.96 -3.83 2.25
C ALA A 8 14.44 -4.09 2.18
N LEU A 9 13.87 -4.30 1.00
CA LEU A 9 12.46 -4.68 0.83
C LEU A 9 12.18 -6.06 1.46
N GLY A 10 13.02 -7.05 1.17
CA GLY A 10 12.90 -8.39 1.76
C GLY A 10 13.01 -8.37 3.28
N ARG A 11 13.94 -7.57 3.83
CA ARG A 11 14.05 -7.36 5.29
C ARG A 11 12.81 -6.67 5.86
N ALA A 12 12.26 -5.66 5.19
CA ALA A 12 11.05 -4.99 5.65
C ALA A 12 9.83 -5.93 5.72
N LEU A 13 9.68 -6.82 4.74
CA LEU A 13 8.64 -7.87 4.74
C LEU A 13 8.85 -8.85 5.88
N ARG A 14 10.07 -9.40 6.03
CA ARG A 14 10.40 -10.36 7.10
C ARG A 14 10.12 -9.77 8.47
N ASP A 15 10.62 -8.57 8.74
CA ASP A 15 10.37 -7.88 10.00
C ASP A 15 8.87 -7.65 10.22
N ALA A 16 8.08 -7.41 9.15
CA ALA A 16 6.65 -7.07 9.28
C ALA A 16 5.84 -8.31 9.60
N MET A 17 6.17 -9.41 8.95
CA MET A 17 5.57 -10.72 9.19
C MET A 17 5.92 -11.27 10.57
N ALA A 18 7.14 -11.04 11.04
CA ALA A 18 7.59 -11.43 12.38
C ALA A 18 6.93 -10.58 13.48
N ALA A 19 6.75 -9.28 13.25
CA ALA A 19 6.16 -8.36 14.23
C ALA A 19 4.63 -8.51 14.36
N ASP A 20 3.95 -8.90 13.28
CA ASP A 20 2.49 -9.01 13.25
C ASP A 20 2.03 -10.29 12.53
N PRO A 21 1.42 -11.25 13.25
CA PRO A 21 0.92 -12.49 12.65
C PRO A 21 -0.24 -12.26 11.66
N ALA A 22 -0.87 -11.08 11.66
CA ALA A 22 -1.91 -10.73 10.70
C ALA A 22 -1.35 -10.42 9.30
N VAL A 23 -0.05 -10.16 9.15
CA VAL A 23 0.56 -9.77 7.87
C VAL A 23 0.72 -10.98 6.95
N HIS A 24 0.06 -10.99 5.79
CA HIS A 24 0.15 -12.12 4.85
C HIS A 24 0.65 -11.63 3.50
N VAL A 25 1.66 -12.27 2.94
CA VAL A 25 2.17 -11.97 1.59
C VAL A 25 1.48 -12.91 0.61
N LEU A 26 0.99 -12.36 -0.50
CA LEU A 26 0.34 -13.15 -1.56
C LEU A 26 0.60 -12.52 -2.93
N GLY A 27 0.70 -13.37 -3.94
CA GLY A 27 0.95 -12.97 -5.32
C GLY A 27 1.45 -14.15 -6.15
N GLU A 28 1.77 -13.88 -7.40
CA GLU A 28 2.32 -14.90 -8.29
C GLU A 28 3.81 -15.12 -7.97
N ASP A 29 4.16 -16.39 -7.74
CA ASP A 29 5.53 -16.85 -7.45
C ASP A 29 6.19 -16.23 -6.19
N VAL A 30 5.42 -15.61 -5.29
CA VAL A 30 5.95 -15.00 -4.06
C VAL A 30 6.41 -16.02 -3.03
N GLY A 31 5.88 -17.25 -3.07
CA GLY A 31 6.14 -18.33 -2.13
C GLY A 31 7.44 -19.05 -2.45
N THR A 32 7.33 -20.19 -3.16
CA THR A 32 8.47 -21.11 -3.36
C THR A 32 9.62 -20.47 -4.13
N LEU A 33 9.32 -19.68 -5.17
CA LEU A 33 10.36 -19.00 -5.97
C LEU A 33 10.99 -17.82 -5.21
N GLY A 34 10.23 -17.20 -4.31
CA GLY A 34 10.63 -16.00 -3.60
C GLY A 34 10.46 -14.71 -4.40
N GLY A 35 9.54 -14.71 -5.37
CA GLY A 35 9.26 -13.63 -6.32
C GLY A 35 10.24 -13.63 -7.49
N VAL A 36 9.79 -13.17 -8.66
CA VAL A 36 10.63 -13.10 -9.87
C VAL A 36 11.85 -12.18 -9.69
N PHE A 37 11.74 -11.18 -8.81
CA PHE A 37 12.82 -10.28 -8.40
C PHE A 37 13.52 -10.68 -7.10
N ARG A 38 13.19 -11.85 -6.52
CA ARG A 38 13.75 -12.37 -5.28
C ARG A 38 13.47 -11.53 -4.01
N ILE A 39 12.44 -10.67 -4.05
CA ILE A 39 12.09 -9.79 -2.92
C ILE A 39 11.51 -10.59 -1.74
N THR A 40 10.76 -11.66 -2.01
CA THR A 40 10.08 -12.49 -0.99
C THR A 40 10.84 -13.79 -0.69
N SER A 41 12.12 -13.90 -1.09
CA SER A 41 12.91 -15.12 -0.92
C SER A 41 13.01 -15.58 0.54
N GLY A 42 12.69 -16.86 0.76
CA GLY A 42 12.73 -17.50 2.08
C GLY A 42 11.66 -17.01 3.06
N LEU A 43 10.62 -16.30 2.61
CA LEU A 43 9.50 -15.93 3.49
C LEU A 43 8.55 -17.12 3.73
N ALA A 44 8.25 -17.91 2.70
CA ALA A 44 7.44 -19.13 2.86
C ALA A 44 8.13 -20.17 3.77
N GLU A 45 9.44 -20.35 3.60
CA GLU A 45 10.23 -21.24 4.47
C GLU A 45 10.21 -20.82 5.94
N GLU A 46 10.23 -19.51 6.23
CA GLU A 46 10.26 -18.99 7.60
C GLU A 46 8.87 -18.91 8.25
N PHE A 47 7.85 -18.47 7.50
CA PHE A 47 6.52 -18.17 8.05
C PHE A 47 5.43 -19.18 7.67
N GLY A 48 5.74 -20.13 6.78
CA GLY A 48 4.81 -21.11 6.24
C GLY A 48 4.06 -20.63 4.99
N ASP A 49 3.61 -21.60 4.20
CA ASP A 49 2.90 -21.38 2.93
C ASP A 49 1.57 -20.63 3.11
N ASP A 50 0.95 -20.72 4.29
CA ASP A 50 -0.27 -19.99 4.63
C ASP A 50 -0.03 -18.49 4.86
N ARG A 51 1.22 -18.07 5.12
CA ARG A 51 1.61 -16.68 5.39
C ARG A 51 2.30 -16.00 4.21
N CYS A 52 2.90 -16.78 3.30
CA CYS A 52 3.50 -16.32 2.05
C CYS A 52 3.05 -17.24 0.91
N THR A 53 1.92 -16.90 0.30
CA THR A 53 1.14 -17.84 -0.53
C THR A 53 1.23 -17.51 -2.02
N ASP A 54 1.58 -18.50 -2.82
CA ASP A 54 1.48 -18.44 -4.29
C ASP A 54 0.00 -18.45 -4.72
N THR A 55 -0.38 -17.53 -5.60
CA THR A 55 -1.74 -17.40 -6.11
C THR A 55 -1.86 -17.86 -7.57
N PRO A 56 -3.06 -18.24 -8.04
CA PRO A 56 -3.32 -18.34 -9.48
C PRO A 56 -3.03 -17.02 -10.21
N LEU A 57 -2.65 -17.11 -11.49
CA LEU A 57 -2.45 -15.98 -12.40
C LEU A 57 -3.78 -15.33 -12.74
N ALA A 58 -4.25 -14.48 -11.83
CA ALA A 58 -5.55 -13.80 -11.91
C ALA A 58 -5.54 -12.58 -10.97
N GLU A 59 -5.00 -11.45 -11.42
CA GLU A 59 -4.70 -10.30 -10.56
C GLU A 59 -5.95 -9.67 -9.94
N ALA A 60 -7.09 -9.74 -10.64
CA ALA A 60 -8.40 -9.40 -10.08
C ALA A 60 -8.79 -10.33 -8.92
N GLY A 61 -8.51 -11.63 -9.05
CA GLY A 61 -8.74 -12.62 -8.00
C GLY A 61 -7.81 -12.43 -6.81
N ILE A 62 -6.53 -12.13 -7.05
CA ILE A 62 -5.54 -11.83 -6.02
C ILE A 62 -6.01 -10.64 -5.17
N LEU A 63 -6.32 -9.51 -5.81
CA LEU A 63 -6.72 -8.30 -5.09
C LEU A 63 -8.10 -8.43 -4.45
N GLY A 64 -9.05 -9.11 -5.10
CA GLY A 64 -10.36 -9.39 -4.52
C GLY A 64 -10.29 -10.27 -3.27
N THR A 65 -9.41 -11.27 -3.27
CA THR A 65 -9.12 -12.12 -2.10
C THR A 65 -8.52 -11.28 -0.98
N ALA A 66 -7.54 -10.43 -1.27
CA ALA A 66 -6.94 -9.53 -0.31
C ALA A 66 -7.96 -8.56 0.32
N VAL A 67 -8.94 -8.05 -0.44
CA VAL A 67 -10.04 -7.25 0.13
C VAL A 67 -10.81 -8.06 1.18
N GLY A 68 -11.15 -9.32 0.88
CA GLY A 68 -11.80 -10.22 1.84
C GLY A 68 -10.96 -10.47 3.09
N MET A 69 -9.67 -10.73 2.92
CA MET A 69 -8.72 -10.93 4.02
C MET A 69 -8.62 -9.69 4.93
N ALA A 70 -8.49 -8.51 4.33
CA ALA A 70 -8.44 -7.25 5.07
C ALA A 70 -9.74 -6.98 5.85
N MET A 71 -10.89 -7.26 5.25
CA MET A 71 -12.19 -7.16 5.93
C MET A 71 -12.36 -8.17 7.07
N TYR A 72 -11.74 -9.34 6.95
CA TYR A 72 -11.73 -10.38 7.99
C TYR A 72 -10.84 -10.00 9.19
N GLY A 73 -9.86 -9.12 8.99
CA GLY A 73 -8.95 -8.63 10.03
C GLY A 73 -7.48 -8.98 9.80
N LEU A 74 -7.12 -9.52 8.64
CA LEU A 74 -5.72 -9.71 8.24
C LEU A 74 -5.15 -8.43 7.63
N ARG A 75 -3.84 -8.41 7.41
CA ARG A 75 -3.08 -7.31 6.79
C ARG A 75 -2.38 -7.79 5.52
N PRO A 76 -3.10 -7.99 4.41
CA PRO A 76 -2.51 -8.52 3.18
C PRO A 76 -1.52 -7.55 2.54
N VAL A 77 -0.41 -8.12 2.07
CA VAL A 77 0.65 -7.48 1.30
C VAL A 77 0.70 -8.18 -0.06
N VAL A 78 -0.02 -7.62 -1.01
CA VAL A 78 -0.20 -8.18 -2.35
C VAL A 78 0.96 -7.78 -3.24
N GLU A 79 1.57 -8.70 -3.95
CA GLU A 79 2.50 -8.41 -5.06
C GLU A 79 1.77 -8.54 -6.39
N MET A 80 1.73 -7.45 -7.17
CA MET A 80 1.46 -7.54 -8.61
C MET A 80 2.81 -7.71 -9.30
N GLN A 81 2.97 -8.74 -10.12
CA GLN A 81 4.29 -9.14 -10.62
C GLN A 81 4.97 -8.02 -11.44
N PHE A 82 4.20 -7.28 -12.23
CA PHE A 82 4.62 -6.09 -12.95
C PHE A 82 3.50 -5.03 -13.01
N ASP A 83 3.88 -3.78 -13.27
CA ASP A 83 3.00 -2.62 -13.45
C ASP A 83 1.87 -2.83 -14.45
N ALA A 84 2.15 -3.28 -15.68
CA ALA A 84 1.10 -3.49 -16.67
C ALA A 84 0.18 -4.68 -16.31
N PHE A 85 0.70 -5.65 -15.55
CA PHE A 85 -0.08 -6.79 -15.08
C PHE A 85 -0.96 -6.43 -13.87
N ALA A 86 -0.80 -5.25 -13.29
CA ALA A 86 -1.77 -4.76 -12.32
C ALA A 86 -3.09 -4.30 -12.96
N TYR A 87 -3.18 -4.13 -14.30
CA TYR A 87 -4.38 -3.60 -14.97
C TYR A 87 -5.63 -4.49 -14.82
N PRO A 88 -5.57 -5.83 -14.89
CA PRO A 88 -6.72 -6.69 -14.60
C PRO A 88 -7.26 -6.49 -13.17
N SER A 89 -6.41 -6.15 -12.20
CA SER A 89 -6.82 -5.84 -10.82
C SER A 89 -7.40 -4.43 -10.64
N PHE A 90 -7.36 -3.58 -11.67
CA PHE A 90 -7.67 -2.16 -11.54
C PHE A 90 -9.09 -1.91 -11.04
N GLU A 91 -10.07 -2.68 -11.52
CA GLU A 91 -11.46 -2.59 -11.07
C GLU A 91 -11.57 -2.85 -9.56
N GLN A 92 -10.94 -3.91 -9.05
CA GLN A 92 -10.93 -4.22 -7.62
C GLN A 92 -10.31 -3.08 -6.81
N LEU A 93 -9.24 -2.47 -7.31
CA LEU A 93 -8.59 -1.35 -6.65
C LEU A 93 -9.51 -0.10 -6.59
N VAL A 94 -10.05 0.33 -7.73
CA VAL A 94 -10.81 1.59 -7.83
C VAL A 94 -12.24 1.49 -7.31
N SER A 95 -12.87 0.33 -7.43
CA SER A 95 -14.25 0.10 -7.01
C SER A 95 -14.35 -0.41 -5.58
N HIS A 96 -13.39 -1.21 -5.11
CA HIS A 96 -13.47 -1.84 -3.78
C HIS A 96 -12.45 -1.24 -2.82
N VAL A 97 -11.15 -1.40 -3.09
CA VAL A 97 -10.07 -1.00 -2.17
C VAL A 97 -10.17 0.49 -1.81
N SER A 98 -10.16 1.37 -2.80
CA SER A 98 -10.14 2.83 -2.58
C SER A 98 -11.44 3.38 -1.96
N ARG A 99 -12.55 2.65 -2.10
CA ARG A 99 -13.88 3.13 -1.72
C ARG A 99 -14.35 2.60 -0.38
N MET A 100 -13.84 1.46 0.10
CA MET A 100 -14.47 0.73 1.20
C MET A 100 -14.60 1.57 2.48
N ARG A 101 -13.53 2.25 2.88
CA ARG A 101 -13.55 3.09 4.09
C ARG A 101 -14.59 4.19 3.98
N ASN A 102 -14.67 4.88 2.84
CA ASN A 102 -15.67 5.91 2.61
C ASN A 102 -17.10 5.33 2.48
N ARG A 103 -17.26 4.24 1.73
CA ARG A 103 -18.52 3.51 1.49
C ARG A 103 -19.17 3.08 2.81
N THR A 104 -18.35 2.64 3.75
CA THR A 104 -18.78 2.19 5.09
C THR A 104 -18.74 3.30 6.15
N ARG A 105 -18.45 4.55 5.75
CA ARG A 105 -18.31 5.71 6.66
C ARG A 105 -17.31 5.46 7.79
N GLY A 106 -16.23 4.75 7.48
CA GLY A 106 -15.14 4.41 8.38
C GLY A 106 -15.37 3.16 9.23
N ALA A 107 -16.51 2.46 9.08
CA ALA A 107 -16.80 1.26 9.87
C ALA A 107 -15.91 0.07 9.51
N VAL A 108 -15.44 0.00 8.25
CA VAL A 108 -14.55 -1.07 7.78
C VAL A 108 -13.24 -0.41 7.30
N PRO A 109 -12.11 -0.59 8.02
CA PRO A 109 -10.78 -0.23 7.50
C PRO A 109 -10.35 -1.23 6.42
N LEU A 110 -9.31 -0.87 5.66
CA LEU A 110 -8.67 -1.79 4.70
C LEU A 110 -7.14 -1.68 4.84
N PRO A 111 -6.55 -2.33 5.85
CA PRO A 111 -5.10 -2.42 6.02
C PRO A 111 -4.50 -3.34 4.94
N LEU A 112 -4.27 -2.79 3.76
CA LEU A 112 -3.88 -3.54 2.56
C LEU A 112 -2.76 -2.79 1.83
N THR A 113 -1.64 -3.47 1.58
CA THR A 113 -0.55 -2.93 0.76
C THR A 113 -0.50 -3.67 -0.57
N VAL A 114 -0.55 -2.95 -1.69
CA VAL A 114 -0.32 -3.49 -3.04
C VAL A 114 1.05 -3.04 -3.51
N ARG A 115 2.00 -3.97 -3.60
CA ARG A 115 3.33 -3.73 -4.13
C ARG A 115 3.35 -3.98 -5.64
N VAL A 116 3.97 -3.06 -6.39
CA VAL A 116 4.00 -3.11 -7.85
C VAL A 116 5.39 -2.73 -8.34
N PRO A 117 6.15 -3.66 -8.93
CA PRO A 117 7.38 -3.34 -9.65
C PRO A 117 7.07 -2.46 -10.86
N TYR A 118 7.50 -1.19 -10.83
CA TYR A 118 7.16 -0.19 -11.84
C TYR A 118 8.39 0.48 -12.46
N GLY A 119 8.17 1.13 -13.60
CA GLY A 119 9.17 1.98 -14.25
C GLY A 119 10.08 1.22 -15.22
N GLY A 120 10.44 1.88 -16.31
CA GLY A 120 11.31 1.33 -17.34
C GLY A 120 12.82 1.41 -17.05
N GLY A 121 13.62 1.34 -18.11
CA GLY A 121 15.08 1.40 -18.03
C GLY A 121 15.76 0.08 -17.68
N ILE A 122 15.06 -1.04 -17.87
CA ILE A 122 15.53 -2.41 -17.59
C ILE A 122 15.64 -3.28 -18.86
N GLY A 123 15.44 -2.71 -20.06
CA GLY A 123 15.40 -3.48 -21.31
C GLY A 123 14.16 -4.37 -21.48
N GLY A 124 13.08 -4.05 -20.76
CA GLY A 124 11.82 -4.79 -20.82
C GLY A 124 11.09 -4.61 -22.15
N VAL A 125 10.35 -5.63 -22.55
CA VAL A 125 9.38 -5.57 -23.66
C VAL A 125 8.15 -4.71 -23.28
N GLU A 126 7.19 -4.59 -24.19
CA GLU A 126 6.04 -3.66 -24.13
C GLU A 126 5.44 -3.45 -22.74
N HIS A 127 5.13 -4.52 -22.01
CA HIS A 127 4.43 -4.47 -20.71
C HIS A 127 5.33 -4.50 -19.47
N HIS A 128 6.64 -4.31 -19.60
CA HIS A 128 7.59 -4.41 -18.47
C HIS A 128 8.20 -3.07 -18.06
N SER A 129 7.77 -1.96 -18.66
CA SER A 129 8.41 -0.64 -18.51
C SER A 129 7.42 0.50 -18.25
N ASP A 130 6.17 0.18 -17.92
CA ASP A 130 5.14 1.18 -17.69
C ASP A 130 5.43 2.06 -16.47
N SER A 131 4.68 3.14 -16.33
CA SER A 131 4.72 4.01 -15.14
C SER A 131 3.27 4.37 -14.82
N SER A 132 2.64 3.45 -14.09
CA SER A 132 1.20 3.40 -13.83
C SER A 132 0.76 4.28 -12.65
N GLU A 133 1.68 5.03 -12.02
CA GLU A 133 1.40 5.85 -10.84
C GLU A 133 0.25 6.84 -11.04
N ALA A 134 0.08 7.37 -12.26
CA ALA A 134 -0.95 8.36 -12.55
C ALA A 134 -2.36 7.82 -12.30
N TYR A 135 -2.61 6.53 -12.58
CA TYR A 135 -3.90 5.89 -12.34
C TYR A 135 -4.21 5.80 -10.84
N TYR A 136 -3.20 5.43 -10.04
CA TYR A 136 -3.36 5.29 -8.59
C TYR A 136 -3.45 6.65 -7.91
N MET A 137 -2.62 7.62 -8.30
CA MET A 137 -2.65 8.99 -7.77
C MET A 137 -3.96 9.71 -8.09
N ALA A 138 -4.56 9.44 -9.24
CA ALA A 138 -5.86 9.98 -9.62
C ALA A 138 -7.04 9.30 -8.91
N THR A 139 -6.80 8.26 -8.10
CA THR A 139 -7.84 7.49 -7.40
C THR A 139 -7.91 7.89 -5.90
N PRO A 140 -8.94 8.64 -5.47
CA PRO A 140 -9.07 9.05 -4.08
C PRO A 140 -9.30 7.85 -3.15
N GLY A 141 -8.65 7.90 -1.98
CA GLY A 141 -8.74 6.83 -0.96
C GLY A 141 -7.55 5.90 -0.94
N LEU A 142 -6.54 6.13 -1.80
CA LEU A 142 -5.27 5.41 -1.80
C LEU A 142 -4.15 6.32 -1.31
N HIS A 143 -3.22 5.75 -0.54
CA HIS A 143 -1.86 6.26 -0.48
C HIS A 143 -1.05 5.68 -1.63
N VAL A 144 -0.20 6.48 -2.27
CA VAL A 144 0.71 6.03 -3.33
C VAL A 144 2.11 6.48 -2.93
N VAL A 145 3.03 5.53 -2.87
CA VAL A 145 4.41 5.76 -2.43
C VAL A 145 5.39 5.09 -3.39
N ALA A 146 6.54 5.72 -3.62
CA ALA A 146 7.62 5.19 -4.45
C ALA A 146 8.96 5.49 -3.77
N PRO A 147 9.67 4.48 -3.22
CA PRO A 147 10.97 4.70 -2.60
C PRO A 147 12.02 5.06 -3.67
N ALA A 148 13.05 5.81 -3.28
CA ALA A 148 14.16 6.17 -4.17
C ALA A 148 15.52 5.67 -3.68
N THR A 149 15.63 5.30 -2.40
CA THR A 149 16.86 4.84 -1.75
C THR A 149 16.63 3.51 -1.02
N VAL A 150 17.72 2.85 -0.61
CA VAL A 150 17.67 1.62 0.19
C VAL A 150 16.97 1.85 1.53
N ALA A 151 17.23 2.99 2.19
CA ALA A 151 16.56 3.37 3.43
C ALA A 151 15.06 3.62 3.22
N ASP A 152 14.68 4.34 2.15
CA ASP A 152 13.27 4.56 1.81
C ASP A 152 12.54 3.23 1.58
N ALA A 153 13.17 2.30 0.87
CA ALA A 153 12.56 1.03 0.55
C ALA A 153 12.20 0.22 1.80
N TYR A 154 13.09 0.17 2.79
CA TYR A 154 12.78 -0.45 4.07
C TYR A 154 11.71 0.33 4.83
N GLY A 155 11.96 1.60 5.12
CA GLY A 155 11.14 2.37 6.05
C GLY A 155 9.75 2.68 5.52
N LEU A 156 9.61 3.00 4.22
CA LEU A 156 8.30 3.25 3.63
C LEU A 156 7.49 1.96 3.47
N LEU A 157 8.11 0.81 3.19
CA LEU A 157 7.36 -0.44 3.09
C LEU A 157 6.85 -0.86 4.48
N ARG A 158 7.68 -0.74 5.52
CA ARG A 158 7.25 -0.90 6.92
C ARG A 158 6.07 -0.01 7.27
N ALA A 159 6.14 1.27 6.90
CA ALA A 159 5.05 2.22 7.12
C ALA A 159 3.79 1.88 6.32
N ALA A 160 3.93 1.40 5.08
CA ALA A 160 2.81 0.98 4.24
C ALA A 160 2.07 -0.22 4.84
N ILE A 161 2.82 -1.26 5.26
CA ILE A 161 2.24 -2.46 5.86
C ILE A 161 1.56 -2.14 7.20
N ALA A 162 2.09 -1.19 7.97
CA ALA A 162 1.51 -0.72 9.23
C ALA A 162 0.30 0.23 9.06
N SER A 163 0.01 0.71 7.85
CA SER A 163 -1.10 1.62 7.58
C SER A 163 -2.46 0.92 7.63
N ASP A 164 -3.45 1.52 8.30
CA ASP A 164 -4.85 1.05 8.26
C ASP A 164 -5.62 1.56 7.02
N ASP A 165 -5.00 2.44 6.26
CA ASP A 165 -5.45 2.89 4.95
C ASP A 165 -4.71 2.13 3.84
N PRO A 166 -5.37 1.85 2.70
CA PRO A 166 -4.76 1.08 1.62
C PRO A 166 -3.62 1.86 0.95
N VAL A 167 -2.51 1.16 0.70
CA VAL A 167 -1.28 1.74 0.14
C VAL A 167 -0.88 1.02 -1.14
N VAL A 168 -0.67 1.76 -2.22
CA VAL A 168 0.02 1.28 -3.41
C VAL A 168 1.50 1.64 -3.28
N PHE A 169 2.35 0.63 -3.21
CA PHE A 169 3.79 0.72 -3.05
C PHE A 169 4.48 0.41 -4.37
N LEU A 170 4.99 1.43 -5.04
CA LEU A 170 5.58 1.33 -6.38
C LEU A 170 7.09 1.09 -6.27
N GLU A 171 7.53 -0.13 -6.55
CA GLU A 171 8.93 -0.55 -6.42
C GLU A 171 9.70 -0.24 -7.72
N PRO A 172 10.66 0.69 -7.75
CA PRO A 172 11.37 1.04 -8.97
C PRO A 172 12.30 -0.09 -9.43
N LYS A 173 11.88 -0.86 -10.45
CA LYS A 173 12.58 -2.07 -10.93
C LYS A 173 14.07 -1.84 -11.20
N ARG A 174 14.38 -0.70 -11.83
CA ARG A 174 15.76 -0.29 -12.16
C ARG A 174 16.67 -0.12 -10.94
N LEU A 175 16.10 0.12 -9.75
CA LEU A 175 16.85 0.39 -8.52
C LEU A 175 16.96 -0.83 -7.61
N TYR A 176 16.34 -1.98 -7.90
CA TYR A 176 16.39 -3.16 -7.02
C TYR A 176 17.80 -3.56 -6.60
N TRP A 177 18.76 -3.46 -7.51
CA TRP A 177 20.15 -3.85 -7.29
C TRP A 177 21.08 -2.68 -7.00
N SER A 178 20.53 -1.47 -6.85
CA SER A 178 21.29 -0.33 -6.33
C SER A 178 21.71 -0.61 -4.89
N LYS A 179 22.93 -0.18 -4.53
CA LYS A 179 23.55 -0.45 -3.24
C LYS A 179 23.75 0.84 -2.45
N ALA A 180 23.59 0.74 -1.14
CA ALA A 180 23.97 1.79 -0.19
C ALA A 180 24.55 1.17 1.07
N ASP A 181 25.35 1.94 1.81
CA ASP A 181 25.70 1.59 3.19
C ASP A 181 24.44 1.73 4.05
N TRP A 182 23.90 0.59 4.44
CA TRP A 182 22.66 0.49 5.20
C TRP A 182 22.80 -0.63 6.24
N ASP A 183 22.46 -0.32 7.49
CA ASP A 183 22.45 -1.26 8.60
C ASP A 183 21.01 -1.74 8.82
N ALA A 184 20.81 -3.05 8.67
CA ALA A 184 19.50 -3.67 8.82
C ALA A 184 19.07 -3.79 10.29
N ASP A 185 20.03 -3.80 11.22
CA ASP A 185 19.76 -3.93 12.66
C ASP A 185 19.53 -2.56 13.31
N HIS A 186 20.03 -1.51 12.67
CA HIS A 186 19.79 -0.10 13.03
C HIS A 186 19.33 0.69 11.80
N PRO A 187 18.13 0.39 11.25
CA PRO A 187 17.66 1.05 10.04
C PRO A 187 17.48 2.55 10.28
N ALA A 188 17.96 3.36 9.33
CA ALA A 188 17.78 4.81 9.38
C ALA A 188 16.29 5.18 9.37
N GLU A 189 15.93 6.18 10.17
CA GLU A 189 14.57 6.74 10.17
C GLU A 189 14.29 7.45 8.84
N VAL A 190 13.13 7.18 8.26
CA VAL A 190 12.65 7.86 7.05
C VAL A 190 11.41 8.68 7.37
N PRO A 191 11.15 9.80 6.65
CA PRO A 191 9.94 10.57 6.86
C PRO A 191 8.66 9.75 6.66
N PRO A 192 7.58 10.07 7.38
CA PRO A 192 6.32 9.36 7.24
C PRO A 192 5.68 9.57 5.86
N ILE A 193 4.79 8.66 5.47
CA ILE A 193 4.01 8.75 4.24
C ILE A 193 3.36 10.15 4.13
N GLY A 194 3.51 10.79 2.96
CA GLY A 194 3.04 12.15 2.71
C GLY A 194 4.04 13.26 3.05
N ARG A 195 5.28 12.92 3.41
CA ARG A 195 6.40 13.87 3.52
C ARG A 195 7.41 13.66 2.41
N ALA A 196 7.78 14.75 1.74
CA ALA A 196 8.87 14.77 0.79
C ALA A 196 10.22 14.99 1.50
N VAL A 197 11.27 14.35 1.00
CA VAL A 197 12.65 14.62 1.41
C VAL A 197 13.21 15.76 0.56
N VAL A 198 13.88 16.74 1.19
CA VAL A 198 14.59 17.80 0.49
C VAL A 198 16.08 17.47 0.51
N HIS A 199 16.63 17.15 -0.65
CA HIS A 199 18.07 16.98 -0.80
C HIS A 199 18.75 18.34 -0.99
N PRO A 200 19.85 18.62 -0.29
CA PRO A 200 20.61 19.84 -0.51
C PRO A 200 21.19 19.84 -1.94
N GLY A 201 21.14 21.00 -2.60
CA GLY A 201 21.80 21.20 -3.90
C GLY A 201 23.32 21.29 -3.76
N ALA A 202 24.04 21.13 -4.87
CA ALA A 202 25.51 21.10 -4.91
C ALA A 202 26.19 22.50 -4.80
N GLY A 203 25.56 23.49 -4.16
CA GLY A 203 26.16 24.83 -4.04
C GLY A 203 25.28 25.87 -3.33
N GLY A 204 25.86 27.03 -3.01
CA GLY A 204 25.21 28.11 -2.25
C GLY A 204 24.11 28.90 -2.98
N GLY A 205 23.82 28.60 -4.25
CA GLY A 205 22.81 29.29 -5.06
C GLY A 205 21.59 28.41 -5.40
N ARG A 206 20.38 28.98 -5.35
CA ARG A 206 19.12 28.31 -5.74
C ARG A 206 18.60 28.87 -7.07
N SER A 207 19.00 28.26 -8.19
CA SER A 207 18.56 28.68 -9.54
C SER A 207 17.28 27.98 -10.00
N ALA A 208 17.03 26.75 -9.55
CA ALA A 208 15.86 25.95 -9.89
C ALA A 208 15.54 24.92 -8.80
N THR A 209 14.32 24.37 -8.83
CA THR A 209 13.91 23.22 -8.00
C THR A 209 13.58 22.05 -8.91
N LEU A 210 14.20 20.89 -8.67
CA LEU A 210 13.85 19.62 -9.31
C LEU A 210 12.91 18.84 -8.37
N ILE A 211 11.76 18.43 -8.89
CA ILE A 211 10.79 17.59 -8.17
C ILE A 211 10.74 16.25 -8.89
N SER A 212 10.97 15.17 -8.16
CA SER A 212 10.99 13.81 -8.69
C SER A 212 10.69 12.79 -7.59
N TYR A 213 10.50 11.54 -7.98
CA TYR A 213 10.26 10.39 -7.12
C TYR A 213 10.83 9.12 -7.78
N GLY A 214 10.95 8.05 -6.99
CA GLY A 214 11.36 6.74 -7.46
C GLY A 214 12.64 6.74 -8.32
N PRO A 215 12.61 6.16 -9.53
CA PRO A 215 13.81 5.89 -10.32
C PRO A 215 14.48 7.15 -10.88
N PHE A 216 13.80 8.30 -10.89
CA PHE A 216 14.36 9.55 -11.40
C PHE A 216 15.06 10.39 -10.33
N VAL A 217 14.90 10.09 -9.03
CA VAL A 217 15.60 10.82 -7.97
C VAL A 217 17.13 10.74 -8.13
N PRO A 218 17.76 9.58 -8.35
CA PRO A 218 19.20 9.52 -8.61
C PRO A 218 19.64 10.37 -9.82
N VAL A 219 18.85 10.39 -10.89
CA VAL A 219 19.11 11.19 -12.10
C VAL A 219 19.07 12.69 -11.79
N CYS A 220 18.08 13.15 -11.02
CA CYS A 220 17.99 14.54 -10.58
C CYS A 220 19.16 14.92 -9.66
N LEU A 221 19.58 14.03 -8.76
CA LEU A 221 20.72 14.26 -7.87
C LEU A 221 22.04 14.35 -8.64
N GLU A 222 22.23 13.49 -9.64
CA GLU A 222 23.39 13.55 -10.54
C GLU A 222 23.41 14.85 -11.34
N ALA A 223 22.28 15.26 -11.91
CA ALA A 223 22.15 16.52 -12.64
C ALA A 223 22.48 17.74 -11.75
N CYS A 224 22.05 17.72 -10.48
CA CYS A 224 22.40 18.74 -9.49
C CYS A 224 23.91 18.83 -9.23
N ARG A 225 24.63 17.68 -9.20
CA ARG A 225 26.08 17.64 -9.03
C ARG A 225 26.81 18.10 -10.30
N GLY A 226 26.37 17.62 -11.47
CA GLY A 226 26.97 17.96 -12.76
C GLY A 226 26.82 19.44 -13.15
N GLY A 227 25.72 20.08 -12.75
CA GLY A 227 25.48 21.52 -12.96
C GLY A 227 26.40 22.44 -12.16
N ALA A 228 27.08 21.94 -11.11
CA ALA A 228 28.04 22.74 -10.34
C ALA A 228 29.34 23.06 -11.10
N GLY A 229 29.66 22.30 -12.16
CA GLY A 229 30.86 22.49 -12.98
C GLY A 229 30.63 23.19 -14.32
N ARG A 230 29.38 23.36 -14.75
CA ARG A 230 29.02 24.05 -16.00
C ARG A 230 27.97 25.09 -15.67
N GLY A 231 28.39 26.35 -15.53
CA GLY A 231 27.45 27.46 -15.47
C GLY A 231 26.43 27.30 -16.59
N LEU A 232 25.14 27.33 -16.23
CA LEU A 232 24.02 27.22 -17.16
C LEU A 232 24.07 28.39 -18.14
N ALA A 233 24.89 28.25 -19.18
CA ALA A 233 24.88 29.12 -20.33
C ALA A 233 23.54 28.89 -21.07
N PRO A 234 22.83 29.95 -21.45
CA PRO A 234 21.55 29.83 -22.14
C PRO A 234 21.82 29.33 -23.57
N GLY A 235 21.73 28.02 -23.80
CA GLY A 235 21.87 27.46 -25.16
C GLY A 235 22.32 26.00 -25.29
N GLY A 236 22.68 25.31 -24.20
CA GLY A 236 23.12 23.92 -24.26
C GLY A 236 21.96 22.92 -24.36
N ARG A 237 21.73 22.33 -25.54
CA ARG A 237 20.80 21.21 -25.73
C ARG A 237 21.35 19.94 -25.06
N GLY A 238 20.82 19.60 -23.90
CA GLY A 238 20.81 18.25 -23.31
C GLY A 238 19.38 17.89 -22.91
N PRO A 239 19.01 16.61 -22.71
CA PRO A 239 17.63 16.22 -22.45
C PRO A 239 17.27 16.53 -20.99
N ALA A 240 17.16 17.81 -20.67
CA ALA A 240 16.54 18.29 -19.45
C ALA A 240 15.18 18.86 -19.85
N LEU A 241 14.13 18.04 -19.74
CA LEU A 241 12.76 18.55 -19.73
C LEU A 241 12.48 19.17 -18.34
N ALA A 242 13.38 20.06 -17.89
CA ALA A 242 13.14 20.96 -16.78
C ALA A 242 12.45 22.19 -17.37
N ARG A 243 11.11 22.16 -17.45
CA ARG A 243 10.36 23.38 -17.72
C ARG A 243 10.42 24.22 -16.44
N PRO A 244 11.07 25.40 -16.43
CA PRO A 244 11.09 26.22 -15.23
C PRO A 244 9.68 26.71 -14.96
N LEU A 245 9.04 26.21 -13.89
CA LEU A 245 7.82 26.79 -13.36
C LEU A 245 8.15 28.23 -12.92
N ARG A 246 7.62 29.22 -13.64
CA ARG A 246 7.80 30.62 -13.25
C ARG A 246 7.08 30.86 -11.93
N ARG A 247 7.62 31.79 -11.12
CA ARG A 247 7.23 32.16 -9.74
C ARG A 247 5.72 32.44 -9.47
N ARG A 248 4.83 32.35 -10.46
CA ARG A 248 3.39 32.62 -10.32
C ARG A 248 2.51 31.36 -10.27
N ASP A 249 3.02 30.17 -10.55
CA ASP A 249 2.26 28.92 -10.47
C ASP A 249 2.44 28.25 -9.10
N ARG A 250 1.92 28.90 -8.04
CA ARG A 250 1.87 28.27 -6.71
C ARG A 250 0.72 27.26 -6.66
N MET A 251 0.98 26.00 -7.00
CA MET A 251 0.18 24.90 -6.47
C MET A 251 0.46 24.81 -4.96
N ARG A 252 -0.41 25.43 -4.16
CA ARG A 252 -0.41 25.23 -2.70
C ARG A 252 -0.97 23.82 -2.43
N LEU A 253 -0.11 22.86 -2.16
CA LEU A 253 -0.51 21.64 -1.44
C LEU A 253 -0.82 22.05 0.00
N ARG A 254 -2.06 22.49 0.25
CA ARG A 254 -2.61 22.64 1.60
C ARG A 254 -2.95 21.24 2.10
N ALA A 255 -2.38 20.83 3.22
CA ALA A 255 -2.96 19.76 4.02
C ALA A 255 -4.41 20.16 4.37
N PRO A 256 -5.38 19.22 4.40
CA PRO A 256 -6.72 19.54 4.83
C PRO A 256 -6.68 20.05 6.27
N ASP A 257 -7.10 21.30 6.47
CA ASP A 257 -7.39 21.84 7.80
C ASP A 257 -8.40 20.89 8.48
N ARG A 258 -8.13 20.51 9.73
CA ARG A 258 -9.16 19.91 10.59
C ARG A 258 -10.26 20.95 10.78
N ALA A 259 -11.32 20.86 9.99
CA ALA A 259 -12.49 21.70 10.15
C ALA A 259 -13.18 21.36 11.48
N GLY A 260 -12.93 22.22 12.48
CA GLY A 260 -13.75 22.36 13.66
C GLY A 260 -15.22 22.57 13.26
N GLY A 261 -16.11 21.89 13.96
CA GLY A 261 -17.46 21.63 13.47
C GLY A 261 -18.39 22.84 13.36
N ARG A 262 -19.39 22.67 12.49
CA ARG A 262 -20.76 23.13 12.72
C ARG A 262 -21.71 22.01 12.28
N ARG A 263 -22.52 21.49 13.21
CA ARG A 263 -23.63 20.57 12.92
C ARG A 263 -24.71 21.35 12.14
N PRO A 264 -25.18 20.89 10.96
CA PRO A 264 -26.38 21.44 10.36
C PRO A 264 -27.59 20.97 11.17
N ARG A 265 -28.41 21.93 11.63
CA ARG A 265 -29.70 21.68 12.27
C ARG A 265 -30.61 20.89 11.34
N GLY A 266 -31.33 19.93 11.91
CA GLY A 266 -32.08 18.91 11.20
C GLY A 266 -33.12 19.46 10.23
N ARG A 267 -33.10 18.96 9.00
CA ARG A 267 -34.30 18.87 8.16
C ARG A 267 -34.83 17.45 8.27
N ARG A 268 -36.03 17.31 8.86
CA ARG A 268 -36.77 16.05 8.93
C ARG A 268 -37.04 15.57 7.51
N PHE A 269 -36.36 14.50 7.08
CA PHE A 269 -36.75 13.76 5.89
C PHE A 269 -38.10 13.07 6.18
N ARG A 270 -39.17 13.52 5.54
CA ARG A 270 -40.46 12.80 5.57
C ARG A 270 -40.27 11.47 4.82
N ARG A 271 -40.54 10.35 5.51
CA ARG A 271 -40.59 9.02 4.89
C ARG A 271 -41.70 9.00 3.82
N PRO A 272 -41.45 8.50 2.60
CA PRO A 272 -42.54 8.19 1.67
C PRO A 272 -43.38 7.05 2.26
N ARG A 273 -44.71 7.18 2.19
CA ARG A 273 -45.66 6.11 2.56
C ARG A 273 -45.38 4.88 1.69
N ARG A 274 -45.25 3.70 2.31
CA ARG A 274 -45.25 2.41 1.60
C ARG A 274 -46.55 2.29 0.82
N ARG A 275 -46.48 2.19 -0.51
CA ARG A 275 -47.54 1.61 -1.33
C ARG A 275 -47.23 0.13 -1.46
N ASP A 276 -48.12 -0.70 -0.92
CA ASP A 276 -48.13 -2.13 -1.20
C ASP A 276 -48.27 -2.35 -2.72
N ARG A 277 -47.22 -2.90 -3.31
CA ARG A 277 -47.28 -3.54 -4.63
C ARG A 277 -46.62 -4.89 -4.50
N ARG A 278 -47.45 -5.93 -4.36
CA ARG A 278 -47.03 -7.33 -4.54
C ARG A 278 -46.73 -7.57 -6.02
N PRO A 279 -45.57 -8.13 -6.41
CA PRO A 279 -45.44 -8.82 -7.68
C PRO A 279 -45.76 -10.30 -7.48
N ARG A 280 -46.73 -10.83 -8.23
CA ARG A 280 -46.93 -12.27 -8.40
C ARG A 280 -46.01 -12.74 -9.54
N HIS A 281 -44.92 -13.43 -9.22
CA HIS A 281 -44.27 -14.34 -10.15
C HIS A 281 -43.85 -15.60 -9.39
N ARG A 282 -44.52 -16.71 -9.71
CA ARG A 282 -44.22 -18.06 -9.23
C ARG A 282 -43.07 -18.60 -10.10
N ALA A 283 -41.89 -18.77 -9.53
CA ALA A 283 -40.87 -19.64 -10.11
C ALA A 283 -41.18 -21.07 -9.66
N VAL A 284 -41.36 -21.97 -10.62
CA VAL A 284 -41.55 -23.41 -10.41
C VAL A 284 -40.16 -24.05 -10.39
N LEU A 285 -39.76 -24.62 -9.25
CA LEU A 285 -38.59 -25.49 -9.13
C LEU A 285 -39.06 -26.95 -9.26
N PRO A 286 -38.38 -27.81 -10.05
CA PRO A 286 -38.68 -29.24 -10.09
C PRO A 286 -38.13 -29.96 -8.84
N PRO A 287 -38.76 -31.06 -8.39
CA PRO A 287 -38.34 -31.82 -7.22
C PRO A 287 -37.13 -32.73 -7.50
N PRO A 288 -36.35 -33.12 -6.47
CA PRO A 288 -35.29 -34.11 -6.63
C PRO A 288 -35.87 -35.53 -6.66
N GLY A 289 -35.57 -36.29 -7.72
CA GLY A 289 -35.83 -37.72 -7.79
C GLY A 289 -34.65 -38.55 -7.27
N GLY A 290 -34.91 -39.52 -6.39
CA GLY A 290 -34.09 -40.73 -6.23
C GLY A 290 -34.32 -41.69 -7.41
N ALA A 291 -33.60 -42.79 -7.63
CA ALA A 291 -32.67 -43.56 -6.81
C ALA A 291 -31.78 -44.43 -7.73
N GLY A 292 -30.67 -44.93 -7.22
CA GLY A 292 -29.86 -45.96 -7.88
C GLY A 292 -28.82 -46.54 -6.93
N ALA A 293 -29.15 -47.66 -6.31
CA ALA A 293 -28.32 -48.36 -5.32
C ALA A 293 -27.21 -49.20 -5.98
N ALA A 294 -26.02 -49.19 -5.38
CA ALA A 294 -25.09 -50.33 -5.39
C ALA A 294 -24.22 -50.26 -4.13
N GLY A 295 -24.33 -51.27 -3.28
CA GLY A 295 -23.74 -51.27 -1.95
C GLY A 295 -22.27 -51.67 -1.89
N ARG A 296 -21.63 -51.30 -0.78
CA ARG A 296 -20.60 -52.11 -0.11
C ARG A 296 -20.49 -51.68 1.36
N ARG A 297 -20.68 -52.64 2.25
CA ARG A 297 -20.50 -52.51 3.71
C ARG A 297 -19.01 -52.54 4.04
N VAL A 298 -18.51 -51.63 4.89
CA VAL A 298 -17.44 -51.92 5.86
C VAL A 298 -17.70 -51.08 7.13
N ARG A 299 -17.42 -51.70 8.29
CA ARG A 299 -17.80 -51.31 9.65
C ARG A 299 -16.86 -50.24 10.25
N HIS A 300 -17.40 -49.39 11.12
CA HIS A 300 -16.65 -48.65 12.15
C HIS A 300 -16.17 -49.60 13.27
N PRO A 301 -15.23 -49.14 14.11
CA PRO A 301 -15.71 -48.73 15.44
C PRO A 301 -15.20 -47.35 15.89
N VAL A 302 -16.05 -46.76 16.74
CA VAL A 302 -15.88 -45.56 17.55
C VAL A 302 -15.09 -45.90 18.81
N SER A 303 -14.35 -44.94 19.37
CA SER A 303 -14.23 -44.80 20.83
C SER A 303 -14.33 -43.32 21.20
N ALA A 304 -15.12 -43.06 22.24
CA ALA A 304 -15.46 -41.76 22.80
C ALA A 304 -15.09 -41.75 24.29
N ALA A 305 -14.62 -40.59 24.77
CA ALA A 305 -14.63 -40.07 26.15
C ALA A 305 -13.58 -38.93 26.20
N ASP A 306 -13.76 -37.78 26.83
CA ASP A 306 -14.82 -37.34 27.72
C ASP A 306 -14.86 -35.80 27.85
N ALA A 307 -15.99 -35.35 28.38
CA ALA A 307 -16.44 -34.03 28.83
C ALA A 307 -15.43 -32.94 29.22
N GLY A 308 -15.84 -31.68 29.00
CA GLY A 308 -15.29 -30.51 29.71
C GLY A 308 -15.98 -29.20 29.35
N ALA A 309 -16.85 -28.72 30.24
CA ALA A 309 -17.73 -27.56 30.09
C ALA A 309 -17.01 -26.20 29.96
N ALA A 310 -17.69 -25.26 29.29
CA ALA A 310 -17.36 -23.83 29.23
C ALA A 310 -17.55 -23.13 30.60
N PRO A 311 -16.81 -22.02 30.84
CA PRO A 311 -17.31 -20.97 31.71
C PRO A 311 -17.50 -19.64 30.95
N SER A 312 -18.67 -19.06 31.21
CA SER A 312 -19.05 -17.69 30.93
C SER A 312 -18.09 -16.67 31.55
N ALA A 313 -17.56 -15.74 30.75
CA ALA A 313 -16.87 -14.55 31.26
C ALA A 313 -17.83 -13.36 31.34
N ARG A 314 -17.95 -12.84 32.57
CA ARG A 314 -18.77 -11.70 32.97
C ARG A 314 -18.25 -10.39 32.36
N ARG A 315 -19.18 -9.50 32.00
CA ARG A 315 -18.93 -8.08 31.73
C ARG A 315 -18.60 -7.35 33.05
N GLY A 316 -17.52 -6.57 33.04
CA GLY A 316 -17.17 -5.58 34.07
C GLY A 316 -16.83 -4.22 33.42
N PRO A 317 -16.90 -3.10 34.17
CA PRO A 317 -17.16 -1.76 33.62
C PRO A 317 -15.91 -0.98 33.20
N GLY A 318 -16.16 0.10 32.46
CA GLY A 318 -15.21 0.91 31.70
C GLY A 318 -13.97 1.43 32.42
N ALA A 319 -12.87 1.45 31.67
CA ALA A 319 -11.72 2.30 31.90
C ALA A 319 -11.63 3.29 30.73
N GLY A 320 -11.78 4.59 31.03
CA GLY A 320 -11.78 5.66 30.05
C GLY A 320 -10.40 5.93 29.47
N CYS A 321 -10.33 6.06 28.14
CA CYS A 321 -9.18 6.65 27.44
C CYS A 321 -8.97 8.09 27.92
N ARG A 322 -7.87 8.34 28.65
CA ARG A 322 -7.33 9.69 28.86
C ARG A 322 -6.63 10.14 27.57
N ARG A 323 -7.05 11.29 27.04
CA ARG A 323 -6.38 11.99 25.93
C ARG A 323 -5.02 12.54 26.40
N PRO A 324 -3.92 12.38 25.65
CA PRO A 324 -2.74 13.23 25.86
C PRO A 324 -3.00 14.65 25.35
N ALA A 325 -2.49 15.64 26.08
CA ALA A 325 -2.57 17.07 25.78
C ALA A 325 -1.76 17.44 24.51
N PRO A 326 -2.14 18.51 23.77
CA PRO A 326 -1.39 18.93 22.60
C PRO A 326 -0.08 19.62 23.00
N VAL A 327 1.03 19.14 22.44
CA VAL A 327 2.33 19.83 22.45
C VAL A 327 2.23 21.03 21.51
N GLY A 328 2.38 22.23 22.06
CA GLY A 328 2.38 23.48 21.31
C GLY A 328 3.63 23.63 20.46
N VAL A 329 3.45 23.93 19.16
CA VAL A 329 4.53 24.34 18.26
C VAL A 329 4.80 25.82 18.52
N GLY A 330 5.94 26.12 19.14
CA GLY A 330 6.48 27.47 19.23
C GLY A 330 6.90 27.97 17.85
N VAL A 331 6.34 29.10 17.44
CA VAL A 331 6.79 29.85 16.25
C VAL A 331 7.87 30.80 16.74
N ASP A 332 9.13 30.49 16.45
CA ASP A 332 10.21 31.45 16.60
C ASP A 332 10.10 32.50 15.48
N ARG A 333 9.71 33.72 15.87
CA ARG A 333 9.77 34.90 15.02
C ARG A 333 11.09 35.60 15.31
N GLY A 334 12.13 35.21 14.58
CA GLY A 334 13.36 35.99 14.49
C GLY A 334 13.07 37.33 13.83
N GLU A 335 12.99 38.37 14.67
CA GLU A 335 12.98 39.76 14.26
C GLU A 335 14.33 40.16 13.64
N ARG A 336 14.24 41.06 12.68
CA ARG A 336 15.38 41.72 12.03
C ARG A 336 15.95 42.76 12.98
N GLY A 337 17.27 42.81 13.10
CA GLY A 337 17.99 43.92 13.69
C GLY A 337 19.33 44.08 12.97
N LEU A 338 19.40 45.17 12.18
CA LEU A 338 20.56 45.88 11.61
C LEU A 338 21.65 45.05 10.90
#